data_AF-A0A965QVW4-F1
#
_entry.id   AF-A0A965QVW4-F1
#
_cell.length_a   1.000
_cell.length_b   1.000
_cell.length_c   1.000
_cell.angle_alpha   90.00
_cell.angle_beta   90.00
_cell.angle_gamma   90.00
#
_symmetry.space_group_name_H-M   'P 1'
#
loop_
_entity.id
_entity.type
_entity.pdbx_description
1 polymer ?
#
loop_
_entity_poly.entity_id
_entity_poly.type
_entity_poly.pdbx_seq_one_letter_code
_entity_poly.pdbx_strand_id
1 'polypeptide(L)'
;MKIPRPLLGLVLGHFSIDFWQGALPALLPLLHTERHYTLAANGTVLLAFNLASSVVQPLFGFASDARPRPWLMPAGILVAGLALALFGVADNPT
;
A
#
# COMPACT_ATOMS: atom_id res chain seq x y z
N MET A 1 -15.15 26.45 -10.21
CA MET A 1 -13.84 25.95 -10.71
C MET A 1 -14.00 24.47 -11.04
N LYS A 2 -13.90 24.06 -12.32
CA LYS A 2 -14.05 22.63 -12.71
C LYS A 2 -12.66 22.00 -12.72
N ILE A 3 -12.42 21.05 -11.83
CA ILE A 3 -11.13 20.35 -11.76
C ILE A 3 -11.01 19.44 -13.00
N PRO A 4 -9.89 19.50 -13.77
CA PRO A 4 -9.72 18.64 -14.93
C PRO A 4 -9.63 17.17 -14.51
N ARG A 5 -10.38 16.30 -15.21
CA ARG A 5 -10.36 14.84 -15.00
C ARG A 5 -8.97 14.20 -14.93
N PRO A 6 -7.95 14.59 -15.74
CA PRO A 6 -6.61 13.99 -15.63
C PRO A 6 -5.89 14.38 -14.33
N LEU A 7 -6.11 15.60 -13.82
CA LEU A 7 -5.55 16.03 -12.53
C LEU A 7 -6.13 15.22 -11.37
N LEU A 8 -7.43 14.89 -11.43
CA LEU A 8 -8.05 14.04 -10.42
C LEU A 8 -7.43 12.63 -10.41
N GLY A 9 -7.15 12.06 -11.58
CA GLY A 9 -6.48 10.75 -11.68
C GLY A 9 -5.06 10.78 -11.09
N LEU A 10 -4.29 11.83 -11.41
CA LEU A 10 -2.94 12.02 -10.88
C LEU A 10 -2.94 12.16 -9.35
N VAL A 11 -3.79 13.03 -8.81
CA VAL A 11 -3.89 13.28 -7.35
C VAL A 11 -4.32 12.01 -6.61
N LEU A 12 -5.30 11.29 -7.12
CA LEU A 12 -5.76 10.05 -6.48
C LEU A 12 -4.69 8.97 -6.54
N GLY A 13 -4.03 8.80 -7.71
CA GLY A 13 -2.93 7.86 -7.91
C GLY A 13 -1.79 8.09 -6.93
N HIS A 14 -1.35 9.35 -6.83
CA HIS A 14 -0.32 9.76 -5.88
C HIS A 14 -0.74 9.52 -4.43
N PHE A 15 -1.96 9.92 -4.07
CA PHE A 15 -2.52 9.69 -2.73
C PHE A 15 -2.52 8.20 -2.33
N SER A 16 -2.82 7.29 -3.26
CA SER A 16 -2.86 5.86 -2.93
C SER A 16 -1.47 5.27 -2.72
N ILE A 17 -0.47 5.75 -3.45
CA ILE A 17 0.93 5.37 -3.26
C ILE A 17 1.42 5.87 -1.90
N ASP A 18 1.14 7.14 -1.59
CA ASP A 18 1.54 7.75 -0.32
C ASP A 18 0.85 7.08 0.87
N PHE A 19 -0.44 6.74 0.74
CA PHE A 19 -1.18 6.01 1.76
C PHE A 19 -0.56 4.64 2.03
N TRP A 20 -0.19 3.89 0.97
CA TRP A 20 0.36 2.55 1.16
C TRP A 20 1.79 2.56 1.68
N GLN A 21 2.61 3.51 1.24
CA GLN A 21 3.94 3.71 1.82
C GLN A 21 3.88 4.14 3.29
N GLY A 22 2.85 4.88 3.70
CA GLY A 22 2.64 5.27 5.10
C GLY A 22 1.98 4.19 5.97
N ALA A 23 1.12 3.33 5.40
CA ALA A 23 0.34 2.35 6.16
C ALA A 23 1.21 1.23 6.76
N LEU A 24 2.15 0.66 6.00
CA LEU A 24 2.97 -0.44 6.50
C LEU A 24 3.89 -0.02 7.67
N PRO A 25 4.65 1.09 7.60
CA PRO A 25 5.43 1.58 8.74
C PRO A 25 4.58 1.87 9.98
N ALA A 26 3.34 2.33 9.80
CA ALA A 26 2.42 2.57 10.91
C ALA A 26 1.92 1.27 11.57
N LEU A 27 1.88 0.15 10.83
CA LEU A 27 1.47 -1.17 11.33
C LEU A 27 2.62 -1.98 11.96
N LEU A 28 3.88 -1.70 11.61
CA LEU A 28 5.04 -2.42 12.16
C LEU A 28 5.20 -2.31 13.69
N PRO A 29 4.96 -1.14 14.34
CA PRO A 29 4.98 -1.02 15.80
C PRO A 29 3.88 -1.86 16.47
N LEU A 30 2.70 -1.96 15.86
CA LEU A 30 1.62 -2.82 16.37
C LEU A 30 2.05 -4.30 16.34
N LEU A 31 2.71 -4.73 15.26
CA LEU A 31 3.30 -6.08 15.15
C LEU A 31 4.41 -6.34 16.18
N HIS A 32 5.23 -5.33 16.49
CA HIS A 32 6.25 -5.42 17.54
C HIS A 32 5.61 -5.67 18.92
N THR A 33 4.51 -4.97 19.20
CA THR A 33 3.88 -4.91 20.52
C THR A 33 2.95 -6.12 20.76
N GLU A 34 2.19 -6.55 19.75
CA GLU A 34 1.19 -7.63 19.84
C GLU A 34 1.78 -9.04 19.56
N ARG A 35 2.88 -9.15 18.81
CA ARG A 35 3.45 -10.45 18.37
C ARG A 35 4.90 -10.65 18.80
N HIS A 36 5.47 -9.76 19.61
CA HIS A 36 6.88 -9.79 20.06
C HIS A 36 7.92 -9.92 18.93
N TYR A 37 7.60 -9.48 17.70
CA TYR A 37 8.57 -9.52 16.60
C TYR A 37 9.81 -8.69 16.95
N THR A 38 11.01 -9.25 16.75
CA THR A 38 12.25 -8.51 16.96
C THR A 38 12.34 -7.32 16.00
N LEU A 39 12.97 -6.23 16.45
CA LEU A 39 13.15 -5.01 15.64
C LEU A 39 13.80 -5.31 14.28
N ALA A 40 14.69 -6.31 14.23
CA ALA A 40 15.31 -6.80 13.00
C ALA A 40 14.31 -7.43 12.02
N ALA A 41 13.33 -8.21 12.49
CA ALA A 41 12.29 -8.79 11.64
C ALA A 41 11.43 -7.69 10.99
N ASN A 42 11.00 -6.71 11.78
CA ASN A 42 10.24 -5.56 11.29
C ASN A 42 11.04 -4.73 10.27
N GLY A 43 12.34 -4.51 10.53
CA GLY A 43 13.23 -3.83 9.60
C GLY A 43 13.40 -4.59 8.28
N THR A 44 13.46 -5.92 8.32
CA THR A 44 13.58 -6.75 7.11
C THR A 44 12.30 -6.73 6.28
N VAL A 45 11.13 -6.76 6.92
CA VAL A 45 9.83 -6.60 6.24
C VAL A 45 9.72 -5.22 5.59
N LEU A 46 10.14 -4.17 6.30
CA LEU A 46 10.16 -2.81 5.75
C LEU A 46 11.12 -2.69 4.55
N LEU A 47 12.29 -3.33 4.63
CA LEU A 47 13.25 -3.37 3.53
C LEU A 47 12.67 -4.08 2.31
N ALA A 48 12.09 -5.27 2.51
CA ALA A 48 11.45 -6.05 1.44
C ALA A 48 10.29 -5.27 0.80
N PHE A 49 9.49 -4.57 1.61
CA PHE A 49 8.41 -3.72 1.12
C PHE A 49 8.92 -2.56 0.26
N ASN A 50 9.97 -1.86 0.69
CA ASN A 50 10.56 -0.77 -0.09
C ASN A 50 11.16 -1.27 -1.41
N LEU A 51 11.84 -2.42 -1.39
CA LEU A 51 12.37 -3.05 -2.61
C LEU A 51 11.25 -3.48 -3.56
N ALA A 52 10.18 -4.08 -3.04
CA ALA A 52 9.01 -4.44 -3.84
C ALA A 52 8.33 -3.19 -4.42
N SER A 53 8.19 -2.13 -3.63
CA SER A 53 7.63 -0.84 -4.08
C SER A 53 8.45 -0.26 -5.23
N SER A 54 9.78 -0.32 -5.16
CA SER A 54 10.67 0.17 -6.22
C SER A 54 10.46 -0.53 -7.58
N VAL A 55 9.93 -1.76 -7.58
CA VAL A 55 9.62 -2.51 -8.81
C VAL A 55 8.17 -2.31 -9.23
N VAL A 56 7.24 -2.35 -8.26
CA VAL A 56 5.79 -2.23 -8.49
C VAL A 56 5.42 -0.82 -8.97
N GLN A 57 6.04 0.23 -8.42
CA GLN A 57 5.76 1.63 -8.79
C GLN A 57 5.96 1.92 -10.30
N PRO A 58 7.11 1.59 -10.93
CA PRO A 58 7.28 1.82 -12.37
C PRO A 58 6.41 0.90 -13.22
N LEU A 59 6.18 -0.35 -12.80
CA LEU A 59 5.32 -1.31 -13.52
C LEU A 59 3.87 -0.84 -13.59
N PHE A 60 3.31 -0.43 -12.45
CA PHE A 60 1.93 0.08 -12.39
C PHE A 60 1.81 1.50 -12.93
N GLY A 61 2.85 2.34 -12.78
CA GLY A 61 2.92 3.66 -13.42
C GLY A 61 2.84 3.53 -14.94
N PHE A 62 3.64 2.64 -15.53
CA PHE A 62 3.61 2.36 -16.97
C PHE A 62 2.29 1.72 -17.42
N ALA A 63 1.75 0.76 -16.66
CA ALA A 63 0.48 0.11 -16.98
C ALA A 63 -0.72 1.08 -16.91
N SER A 64 -0.68 2.05 -15.98
CA SER A 64 -1.70 3.09 -15.85
C SER A 64 -1.60 4.14 -16.95
N ASP A 65 -0.40 4.52 -17.37
CA ASP A 65 -0.16 5.43 -18.50
C ASP A 65 -0.59 4.82 -19.84
N ALA A 66 -0.43 3.50 -20.01
CA ALA A 66 -0.84 2.79 -21.23
C ALA A 66 -2.37 2.70 -21.38
N ARG A 67 -3.13 2.69 -20.28
CA ARG A 67 -4.60 2.73 -20.33
C ARG A 67 -5.17 3.31 -19.02
N PRO A 68 -5.72 4.54 -19.03
CA PRO A 68 -6.30 5.12 -17.83
C PRO A 68 -7.51 4.28 -17.40
N ARG A 69 -7.34 3.48 -16.34
CA ARG A 69 -8.36 2.62 -15.75
C ARG A 69 -8.76 3.18 -14.38
N PRO A 70 -9.70 4.14 -14.33
CA PRO A 70 -10.08 4.82 -13.08
C PRO A 70 -10.66 3.88 -12.00
N TRP A 71 -11.07 2.66 -12.38
CA TRP A 71 -11.55 1.61 -11.46
C TRP A 71 -10.44 0.92 -10.65
N LEU A 72 -9.16 1.01 -11.06
CA LEU A 72 -8.04 0.43 -10.31
C LEU A 72 -7.86 1.09 -8.94
N MET A 73 -8.24 2.36 -8.83
CA MET A 73 -8.11 3.16 -7.61
C MET A 73 -9.05 2.72 -6.49
N PRO A 74 -10.39 2.69 -6.67
CA PRO A 74 -11.29 2.16 -5.65
C PRO A 74 -11.04 0.67 -5.40
N ALA A 75 -10.63 -0.11 -6.40
CA ALA A 75 -10.24 -1.50 -6.21
C ALA A 75 -9.01 -1.63 -5.30
N GLY A 76 -7.98 -0.79 -5.47
CA GLY A 76 -6.78 -0.79 -4.63
C GLY A 76 -7.10 -0.45 -3.17
N ILE A 77 -7.96 0.54 -2.93
CA ILE A 77 -8.42 0.91 -1.58
C ILE A 77 -9.22 -0.23 -0.95
N LEU A 78 -10.12 -0.87 -1.70
CA LEU A 78 -10.90 -2.02 -1.20
C LEU A 78 -10.01 -3.22 -0.90
N VAL A 79 -9.04 -3.52 -1.76
CA VAL A 79 -8.07 -4.61 -1.54
C VAL A 79 -7.17 -4.31 -0.33
N ALA A 80 -6.71 -3.06 -0.17
CA ALA A 80 -5.91 -2.65 0.98
C ALA A 80 -6.72 -2.74 2.29
N GLY A 81 -7.97 -2.26 2.28
CA GLY A 81 -8.87 -2.38 3.43
C GLY A 81 -9.17 -3.84 3.76
N LEU A 82 -9.37 -4.69 2.75
CA LEU A 82 -9.57 -6.13 2.93
C LEU A 82 -8.29 -6.80 3.46
N ALA A 83 -7.12 -6.44 2.95
CA ALA A 83 -5.84 -6.95 3.43
C ALA A 83 -5.60 -6.58 4.90
N LEU A 84 -5.88 -5.33 5.30
CA LEU A 84 -5.83 -4.90 6.70
C LEU A 84 -6.83 -5.65 7.59
N ALA A 85 -8.06 -5.82 7.12
CA ALA A 85 -9.09 -6.57 7.84
C ALA A 85 -8.67 -8.04 8.02
N LEU A 86 -8.13 -8.66 6.97
CA LEU A 86 -7.59 -10.03 7.02
C LEU A 86 -6.35 -10.12 7.90
N PHE A 87 -5.49 -9.11 7.91
CA PHE A 87 -4.31 -9.08 8.77
C PHE A 87 -4.68 -8.97 10.26
N GLY A 88 -5.76 -8.24 10.58
CA GLY A 88 -6.34 -8.20 11.93
C GLY A 88 -7.06 -9.50 12.35
N VAL A 89 -7.55 -10.29 11.37
CA VAL A 89 -8.19 -11.59 11.58
C VAL A 89 -7.19 -12.75 11.52
N ALA A 90 -5.99 -12.52 10.98
CA ALA A 90 -4.92 -13.52 10.90
C ALA A 90 -4.38 -13.81 12.30
N ASP A 91 -5.03 -14.78 12.94
CA ASP A 91 -4.59 -15.40 14.17
C ASP A 91 -3.19 -16.01 14.01
N ASN A 92 -2.48 -15.96 15.14
CA ASN A 92 -1.13 -16.43 15.36
C ASN A 92 -0.88 -17.80 14.72
N PRO A 93 0.01 -17.96 13.72
CA PRO A 93 0.61 -19.26 13.51
C PRO A 93 1.57 -19.48 14.68
N THR A 94 1.12 -20.33 15.61
CA THR A 94 1.91 -20.96 16.67
C THR A 94 3.38 -21.16 16.34
#